data_AF-A0A350LTQ3-F1
#
_entry.id   AF-A0A350LTQ3-F1
#
_cell.length_a   1.000
_cell.length_b   1.000
_cell.length_c   1.000
_cell.angle_alpha   90.00
_cell.angle_beta   90.00
_cell.angle_gamma   90.00
#
_symmetry.space_group_name_H-M   'P 1'
#
loop_
_entity.id
_entity.type
_entity.pdbx_description
1 polymer ?
#
loop_
_entity_poly.entity_id
_entity_poly.type
_entity_poly.pdbx_seq_one_letter_code
_entity_poly.pdbx_strand_id
1 'polypeptide(L)' 'FHCWKRGGHGNVDLHRSLRNSCDVYYYEMAMRVGIEGISAMAQRFGIGVQFDLPMTSVAEGLAPSRQWKLAYRGT' A
#
# COMPACT_ATOMS: atom_id res chain seq x y z
N PHE A 1 -11.33 -1.83 -10.71
CA PHE A 1 -10.05 -1.10 -10.58
C PHE A 1 -9.87 -0.20 -11.79
N HIS A 2 -9.77 1.12 -11.60
CA HIS A 2 -9.65 2.10 -12.69
C HIS A 2 -8.46 3.03 -12.43
N CYS A 3 -7.80 3.48 -13.50
CA CYS A 3 -6.78 4.52 -13.40
C CYS A 3 -7.44 5.90 -13.29
N TRP A 4 -6.80 6.83 -12.57
CA TRP A 4 -7.17 8.24 -12.51
C TRP A 4 -7.23 8.87 -13.91
N LYS A 5 -6.33 8.44 -14.80
CA LYS A 5 -6.36 8.87 -16.20
C LYS A 5 -7.36 8.02 -16.99
N ARG A 6 -8.51 8.62 -17.33
CA ARG A 6 -9.61 7.96 -18.05
C ARG A 6 -9.19 7.30 -19.38
N GLY A 7 -8.26 7.91 -20.12
CA GLY A 7 -7.73 7.37 -21.38
C GLY A 7 -6.60 6.35 -21.22
N GLY A 8 -6.18 6.05 -19.98
CA GLY A 8 -5.07 5.16 -19.68
C GLY A 8 -3.68 5.74 -19.96
N HIS A 9 -2.67 5.00 -19.52
CA HIS A 9 -1.25 5.35 -19.68
C HIS A 9 -0.56 4.57 -20.83
N GLY A 10 -1.31 3.73 -21.55
CA GLY A 10 -0.76 2.83 -22.58
C GLY A 10 0.11 1.74 -21.96
N ASN A 11 1.17 1.34 -22.67
CA ASN A 11 2.17 0.42 -22.14
C ASN A 11 3.03 1.12 -21.08
N VAL A 12 3.10 0.52 -19.89
CA VAL A 12 3.73 1.10 -18.70
C VAL A 12 4.72 0.11 -18.09
N ASP A 13 5.97 0.55 -17.95
CA ASP A 13 7.00 -0.09 -17.13
C ASP A 13 7.09 0.59 -15.75
N LEU A 14 8.01 0.12 -14.89
CA LEU A 14 8.21 0.68 -13.55
C LEU A 14 8.55 2.17 -13.57
N HIS A 15 9.46 2.59 -14.44
CA HIS A 15 9.91 3.97 -14.47
C HIS A 15 8.79 4.91 -14.93
N ARG A 16 8.00 4.47 -15.93
CA ARG A 16 6.83 5.19 -16.42
C ARG A 16 5.68 5.19 -15.42
N SER A 17 5.50 4.11 -14.63
CA SER A 17 4.47 4.03 -13.60
C SER A 17 4.74 4.99 -12.45
N LEU A 18 6.01 5.13 -12.03
CA LEU A 18 6.44 6.13 -11.05
C LEU A 18 6.25 7.54 -11.58
N ARG A 19 6.70 7.82 -12.82
CA ARG A 19 6.58 9.15 -13.44
C ARG A 19 5.13 9.64 -13.55
N ASN A 20 4.21 8.76 -13.93
CA ASN A 20 2.82 9.13 -14.23
C ASN A 20 1.83 8.72 -13.13
N SER A 21 2.32 8.16 -12.02
CA SER A 21 1.48 7.61 -10.95
C SER A 21 0.36 6.70 -11.48
N CYS A 22 0.71 5.70 -12.30
CA CYS A 22 -0.27 4.85 -12.97
C CYS A 22 -0.87 3.81 -12.01
N ASP A 23 -2.14 3.96 -11.62
CA ASP A 23 -2.78 3.07 -10.65
C ASP A 23 -2.85 1.62 -11.12
N VAL A 24 -3.14 1.39 -12.39
CA VAL A 24 -3.32 0.03 -12.94
C VAL A 24 -2.04 -0.79 -12.82
N TYR A 25 -0.87 -0.16 -13.01
CA TYR A 25 0.41 -0.82 -12.78
C TYR A 25 0.54 -1.28 -11.32
N TYR A 26 0.20 -0.42 -10.35
CA TYR A 26 0.29 -0.76 -8.93
C TYR A 26 -0.80 -1.73 -8.46
N TYR A 27 -1.97 -1.76 -9.09
CA TYR A 27 -2.96 -2.82 -8.86
C TYR A 27 -2.43 -4.18 -9.31
N GLU A 28 -1.80 -4.24 -10.49
CA GLU A 28 -1.17 -5.47 -10.96
C GLU A 28 -0.03 -5.92 -10.05
N MET A 29 0.83 -4.99 -9.62
CA MET A 29 1.89 -5.30 -8.66
C MET A 29 1.33 -5.75 -7.32
N ALA A 30 0.26 -5.13 -6.81
CA ALA A 30 -0.37 -5.54 -5.56
C ALA A 30 -0.94 -6.97 -5.63
N MET A 31 -1.52 -7.36 -6.77
CA MET A 31 -1.97 -8.75 -6.97
C MET A 31 -0.80 -9.73 -7.03
N ARG A 32 0.33 -9.36 -7.65
CA ARG A 32 1.51 -10.22 -7.77
C ARG A 32 2.27 -10.38 -6.45
N VAL A 33 2.44 -9.29 -5.71
CA VAL A 33 3.16 -9.27 -4.41
C VAL A 33 2.28 -9.86 -3.31
N GLY A 34 0.98 -9.61 -3.36
CA GLY A 34 0.04 -10.02 -2.32
C GLY A 34 0.11 -9.14 -1.07
N ILE A 35 -0.97 -9.20 -0.27
CA ILE A 35 -1.15 -8.35 0.92
C ILE A 35 -0.06 -8.55 1.97
N GLU A 36 0.42 -9.78 2.19
CA GLU A 36 1.45 -10.05 3.20
C GLU A 36 2.80 -9.41 2.81
N GLY A 37 3.18 -9.49 1.54
CA GLY A 37 4.40 -8.83 1.04
C GLY A 37 4.30 -7.30 1.10
N ILE A 38 3.13 -6.74 0.76
CA ILE A 38 2.88 -5.30 0.88
C ILE A 38 2.94 -4.87 2.35
N SER A 39 2.28 -5.59 3.25
CA SER A 39 2.23 -5.28 4.69
C SER A 39 3.62 -5.32 5.32
N ALA A 40 4.40 -6.37 5.02
CA ALA A 40 5.77 -6.50 5.50
C ALA A 40 6.66 -5.34 5.01
N MET A 41 6.52 -4.92 3.75
CA MET A 41 7.27 -3.77 3.24
C MET A 41 6.80 -2.44 3.85
N ALA A 42 5.48 -2.26 4.05
CA ALA A 42 4.92 -1.09 4.69
C ALA A 42 5.46 -0.89 6.10
N GLN A 43 5.53 -1.97 6.90
CA GLN A 43 6.12 -1.94 8.24
C GLN A 43 7.62 -1.59 8.24
N ARG A 44 8.39 -2.11 7.26
CA ARG A 44 9.80 -1.73 7.09
C ARG A 44 9.97 -0.25 6.77
N PHE A 45 8.99 0.37 6.10
CA PHE A 45 8.92 1.81 5.88
C PHE A 45 8.29 2.59 7.03
N GLY A 46 7.92 1.94 8.14
CA GLY A 46 7.38 2.59 9.33
C GLY A 46 5.86 2.79 9.35
N ILE A 47 5.12 2.26 8.37
CA ILE A 47 3.66 2.33 8.35
C ILE A 47 3.09 1.30 9.32
N GLY A 48 2.17 1.72 10.20
CA GLY A 48 1.60 0.83 11.22
C GLY A 48 2.58 0.53 12.35
N VAL A 49 3.56 1.42 12.58
CA VAL A 49 4.56 1.32 13.65
C VAL A 49 4.43 2.56 14.53
N GLN A 50 4.32 2.36 15.84
CA GLN A 50 4.34 3.45 16.81
C GLN A 50 5.78 3.89 17.08
N PHE A 51 6.07 5.16 16.86
CA PHE A 51 7.38 5.75 17.13
C PHE A 51 7.43 6.40 18.50
N ASP A 52 8.55 6.23 19.20
CA ASP A 52 8.84 6.93 20.44
C ASP A 52 9.35 8.34 20.14
N LEU A 53 8.39 9.26 19.95
CA LEU A 53 8.66 10.67 19.73
C LEU A 53 8.14 11.47 20.93
N PRO A 54 8.80 12.58 21.32
CA PRO A 54 8.37 13.42 22.45
C PRO A 54 7.14 14.27 22.09
N MET A 55 6.04 13.61 21.77
CA MET A 55 4.79 14.21 21.35
C MET A 55 3.62 13.35 21.83
N THR A 56 2.59 14.00 22.37
CA THR A 56 1.51 13.35 23.12
C THR A 56 0.45 12.70 22.24
N SER A 57 0.58 12.76 20.91
CA SER A 57 -0.47 12.34 19.97
C SER A 57 0.10 11.69 18.70
N VAL A 58 1.05 10.78 18.87
CA VAL A 58 1.53 9.93 17.78
C VAL A 58 0.51 8.80 17.56
N ALA A 59 -0.12 8.76 16.40
CA ALA A 59 -0.92 7.62 15.99
C ALA A 59 0.00 6.54 15.36
N GLU A 60 -0.17 5.28 15.76
CA GLU A 60 0.52 4.13 15.16
C GLU A 60 0.17 3.96 13.67
N GLY A 61 -1.04 4.37 13.28
CA GLY A 61 -1.57 4.13 11.95
C GLY A 61 -1.94 2.66 11.75
N LEU A 62 -1.94 2.19 10.50
CA LEU A 62 -2.28 0.81 10.17
C LEU A 62 -1.60 0.36 8.87
N ALA A 63 -0.86 -0.74 8.94
CA ALA A 63 -0.49 -1.56 7.78
C ALA A 63 -1.40 -2.80 7.75
N PRO A 64 -2.44 -2.85 6.89
CA PRO A 64 -3.37 -3.97 6.89
C PRO A 64 -2.67 -5.29 6.55
N SER A 65 -3.11 -6.37 7.20
CA SER A 65 -2.70 -7.75 6.92
C SER A 65 -3.92 -8.67 6.99
N ARG A 66 -3.80 -9.93 6.54
CA ARG A 66 -4.89 -10.90 6.73
C ARG A 66 -5.22 -11.11 8.20
N GLN A 67 -4.20 -11.21 9.06
CA GLN A 67 -4.38 -11.38 10.50
C GLN A 67 -5.14 -10.20 11.12
N TRP A 68 -4.75 -8.97 10.78
CA TRP A 68 -5.48 -7.79 11.23
C TRP A 68 -6.94 -7.83 10.76
N LYS A 69 -7.18 -8.18 9.50
CA LYS A 69 -8.55 -8.24 8.96
C LYS A 69 -9.39 -9.30 9.69
N LEU A 70 -8.85 -10.48 9.97
CA LEU A 70 -9.52 -11.51 10.78
C LEU A 70 -9.86 -11.02 12.18
N ALA A 71 -8.91 -10.37 12.86
CA ALA A 71 -9.07 -9.89 14.23
C ALA A 71 -10.12 -8.76 14.37
N TYR A 72 -10.20 -7.85 13.39
CA TYR A 72 -11.02 -6.64 13.50
C TYR A 72 -12.24 -6.59 12.57
N ARG A 73 -12.29 -7.43 11.53
CA ARG A 73 -13.35 -7.45 10.50
C ARG A 73 -13.97 -8.83 10.27
N GLY A 74 -13.49 -9.87 10.95
CA GLY A 74 -14.11 -11.21 10.97
C GLY A 74 -14.12 -11.97 9.62
N THR A 75 -13.35 -11.52 8.62
CA THR A 75 -13.22 -12.11 7.28
C THR A 75 -11.85 -11.86 6.66
#